data_AF-A0A0B1TJF2-F1
#
_entry.id   AF-A0A0B1TJF2-F1
#
_cell.length_a   1.000
_cell.length_b   1.000
_cell.length_c   1.000
_cell.angle_alpha   90.00
_cell.angle_beta   90.00
_cell.angle_gamma   90.00
#
_symmetry.space_group_name_H-M   'P 1'
#
loop_
_entity.id
_entity.type
_entity.pdbx_description
1 polymer ?
#
loop_
_entity_poly.entity_id
_entity_poly.type
_entity_poly.pdbx_seq_one_letter_code
_entity_poly.pdbx_strand_id
1 'polypeptide(L)'
;MATECGTEILAVPNGEMIIRFANVDDRYPEELADLCAVAERYVGTQGGGMDQAAEILAADGSALRIDFSPLRFRMITLPALATFTVLHCGETLNKAATSHYNERVMEGRLAGKLLLKKSKTSLNVKPLRLKDVQEALGKTLEEMVEMCDTLPDQATRAELEELLTKEVVSECLSPNAQQSKFLVKSSMSFKLRSRARHVYSEALRVSQFEEACKAGDLAEMGRLMNASHESCSKVCAFQFFENV
;
A
#
# COMPACT_ATOMS: atom_id res chain seq x y z
N MET A 1 17.91 -11.57 11.54
CA MET A 1 19.08 -11.13 12.34
C MET A 1 18.53 -10.54 13.61
N ALA A 2 18.84 -11.15 14.74
CA ALA A 2 18.68 -10.55 16.06
C ALA A 2 19.79 -11.13 16.94
N THR A 3 20.77 -10.30 17.33
CA THR A 3 21.75 -10.66 18.36
C THR A 3 22.09 -9.42 19.18
N GLU A 4 21.64 -9.43 20.43
CA GLU A 4 22.48 -9.68 21.62
C GLU A 4 21.61 -9.88 22.88
N CYS A 5 20.29 -9.62 22.81
CA CYS A 5 19.31 -9.97 23.85
C CYS A 5 18.18 -10.94 23.42
N GLY A 6 18.38 -11.67 22.32
CA GLY A 6 17.78 -12.99 22.07
C GLY A 6 16.29 -13.08 21.74
N THR A 7 15.92 -12.67 20.52
CA THR A 7 14.71 -13.20 19.84
C THR A 7 15.15 -13.78 18.51
N GLU A 8 15.54 -15.05 18.49
CA GLU A 8 15.81 -15.76 17.23
C GLU A 8 14.50 -16.18 16.60
N ILE A 9 13.92 -15.32 15.77
CA ILE A 9 12.73 -15.71 15.03
C ILE A 9 13.14 -16.53 13.81
N LEU A 10 12.98 -17.85 13.93
CA LEU A 10 13.29 -18.82 12.88
C LEU A 10 12.03 -19.09 12.03
N ALA A 11 12.00 -18.57 10.79
CA ALA A 11 10.97 -18.91 9.81
C ALA A 11 11.45 -20.06 8.93
N VAL A 12 10.86 -21.25 9.05
CA VAL A 12 11.22 -22.43 8.25
C VAL A 12 10.01 -22.89 7.44
N PRO A 13 10.09 -22.94 6.09
CA PRO A 13 9.06 -23.59 5.28
C PRO A 13 9.16 -25.11 5.47
N ASN A 14 8.07 -25.76 5.90
CA ASN A 14 8.03 -27.20 6.17
C ASN A 14 7.50 -28.04 4.97
N GLY A 15 7.64 -27.55 3.74
CA GLY A 15 7.02 -28.17 2.56
C GLY A 15 5.49 -27.98 2.46
N GLU A 16 4.90 -27.24 3.40
CA GLU A 16 3.49 -26.81 3.43
C GLU A 16 3.41 -25.27 3.35
N MET A 17 2.24 -24.69 3.05
CA MET A 17 2.00 -23.23 3.09
C MET A 17 1.87 -22.70 4.54
N ILE A 18 2.82 -23.07 5.41
CA ILE A 18 2.83 -22.73 6.83
C ILE A 18 4.21 -22.16 7.18
N ILE A 19 4.21 -20.97 7.77
CA ILE A 19 5.41 -20.35 8.36
C ILE A 19 5.19 -20.34 9.87
N ARG A 20 6.12 -20.92 10.62
CA ARG A 20 6.10 -20.95 12.08
C ARG A 20 7.13 -19.96 12.61
N PHE A 21 6.74 -19.19 13.61
CA PHE A 21 7.64 -18.36 14.40
C PHE A 21 7.85 -19.02 15.77
N ALA A 22 9.10 -19.14 16.20
CA ALA A 22 9.47 -19.70 17.50
C ALA A 22 10.21 -18.65 18.32
N ASN A 23 10.16 -18.78 19.66
CA ASN A 23 10.77 -17.84 20.61
C ASN A 23 10.32 -16.37 20.40
N VAL A 24 9.03 -16.17 20.11
CA VAL A 24 8.45 -14.84 19.96
C VAL A 24 8.42 -14.14 21.31
N ASP A 25 8.89 -12.89 21.32
CA ASP A 25 8.88 -12.02 22.49
C ASP A 25 7.84 -10.91 22.28
N ASP A 26 6.75 -10.98 23.04
CA ASP A 26 5.62 -10.04 22.93
C ASP A 26 5.99 -8.61 23.34
N ARG A 27 7.23 -8.36 23.79
CA ARG A 27 7.77 -7.02 24.03
C ARG A 27 8.06 -6.24 22.74
N TYR A 28 8.12 -6.90 21.58
CA TYR A 28 8.41 -6.28 20.28
C TYR A 28 7.33 -6.62 19.23
N PRO A 29 6.06 -6.28 19.49
CA PRO A 29 4.97 -6.69 18.62
C PRO A 29 5.03 -6.04 17.22
N GLU A 30 5.64 -4.87 17.09
CA GLU A 30 5.92 -4.23 15.79
C GLU A 30 6.91 -5.05 14.96
N GLU A 31 7.98 -5.57 15.58
CA GLU A 31 8.97 -6.40 14.87
C GLU A 31 8.35 -7.73 14.41
N LEU A 32 7.46 -8.31 15.23
CA LEU A 32 6.71 -9.49 14.85
C LEU A 32 5.78 -9.21 13.66
N ALA A 33 5.07 -8.09 13.68
CA ALA A 33 4.18 -7.70 12.58
C ALA A 33 4.94 -7.48 11.26
N ASP A 34 6.07 -6.77 11.30
CA ASP A 34 6.93 -6.57 10.14
C ASP A 34 7.48 -7.90 9.61
N LEU A 35 7.87 -8.81 10.50
CA LEU A 35 8.36 -10.13 10.07
C LEU A 35 7.27 -10.98 9.44
N CYS A 36 6.05 -10.98 9.99
CA CYS A 36 4.89 -11.65 9.40
C CYS A 36 4.58 -11.09 8.00
N ALA A 37 4.68 -9.78 7.81
CA ALA A 37 4.47 -9.14 6.51
C ALA A 37 5.51 -9.58 5.47
N VAL A 38 6.78 -9.71 5.87
CA VAL A 38 7.84 -10.25 5.00
C VAL A 38 7.62 -11.73 4.72
N ALA A 39 7.20 -12.49 5.73
CA ALA A 39 6.96 -13.93 5.63
C ALA A 39 5.88 -14.27 4.60
N GLU A 40 4.77 -13.51 4.56
CA GLU A 40 3.68 -13.72 3.60
C GLU A 40 4.16 -13.69 2.14
N ARG A 41 5.19 -12.88 1.87
CA ARG A 41 5.77 -12.75 0.52
C ARG A 41 6.41 -14.03 0.00
N TYR A 42 6.84 -14.93 0.88
CA TYR A 42 7.36 -16.24 0.50
C TYR A 42 6.27 -17.21 0.03
N VAL A 43 5.01 -16.96 0.39
CA VAL A 43 3.85 -17.77 -0.03
C VAL A 43 3.28 -17.27 -1.38
N GLY A 44 3.80 -16.15 -1.91
CA GLY A 44 3.56 -15.69 -3.27
C GLY A 44 2.69 -14.43 -3.39
N THR A 45 2.18 -13.89 -2.29
CA THR A 45 1.51 -12.58 -2.29
C THR A 45 2.56 -11.46 -2.22
N GLN A 46 2.28 -10.28 -2.77
CA GLN A 46 3.13 -9.08 -2.58
C GLN A 46 2.36 -8.05 -1.74
N GLY A 47 1.63 -8.56 -0.75
CA GLY A 47 0.83 -7.77 0.17
C GLY A 47 1.67 -6.75 0.96
N GLY A 48 0.95 -5.80 1.54
CA GLY A 48 1.53 -4.94 2.56
C GLY A 48 1.48 -5.59 3.95
N GLY A 49 1.85 -4.82 4.99
CA GLY A 49 1.89 -5.27 6.39
C GLY A 49 0.64 -4.96 7.23
N MET A 50 -0.43 -4.42 6.63
CA MET A 50 -1.62 -3.98 7.38
C MET A 50 -2.33 -5.12 8.08
N ASP A 51 -2.56 -6.24 7.39
CA ASP A 51 -3.33 -7.37 7.93
C ASP A 51 -2.62 -7.97 9.14
N GLN A 52 -1.29 -8.14 9.04
CA GLN A 52 -0.42 -8.66 10.09
C GLN A 52 -0.32 -7.69 11.27
N ALA A 53 -0.14 -6.40 10.99
CA ALA A 53 -0.09 -5.38 12.03
C ALA A 53 -1.42 -5.27 12.77
N ALA A 54 -2.56 -5.36 12.07
CA ALA A 54 -3.87 -5.36 12.71
C ALA A 54 -4.08 -6.60 13.60
N GLU A 55 -3.68 -7.79 13.14
CA GLU A 55 -3.81 -9.03 13.91
C GLU A 55 -2.98 -9.03 15.20
N ILE A 56 -1.77 -8.48 15.14
CA ILE A 56 -0.81 -8.49 16.26
C ILE A 56 -1.01 -7.30 17.21
N LEU A 57 -1.30 -6.11 16.69
CA LEU A 57 -1.30 -4.86 17.46
C LEU A 57 -2.70 -4.45 17.94
N ALA A 58 -3.76 -5.15 17.55
CA ALA A 58 -5.11 -4.80 17.97
C ALA A 58 -5.28 -4.88 19.50
N ALA A 59 -6.07 -3.95 20.03
CA ALA A 59 -6.51 -3.95 21.41
C ALA A 59 -8.04 -3.96 21.47
N ASP A 60 -8.59 -4.67 22.46
CA ASP A 60 -10.03 -4.77 22.66
C ASP A 60 -10.69 -3.38 22.78
N GLY A 61 -11.86 -3.23 22.18
CA GLY A 61 -12.63 -1.99 22.18
C GLY A 61 -12.04 -0.82 21.38
N SER A 62 -10.97 -1.01 20.60
CA SER A 62 -10.31 0.06 19.84
C SER A 62 -10.12 -0.28 18.36
N ALA A 63 -10.20 0.73 17.50
CA ALA A 63 -9.65 0.66 16.15
C ALA A 63 -8.15 1.01 16.18
N LEU A 64 -7.44 0.71 15.08
CA LEU A 64 -6.01 0.91 14.97
C LEU A 64 -5.68 1.86 13.82
N ARG A 65 -4.88 2.89 14.09
CA ARG A 65 -4.22 3.68 13.05
C ARG A 65 -2.79 3.22 12.94
N ILE A 66 -2.45 2.67 11.78
CA ILE A 66 -1.14 2.10 11.47
C ILE A 66 -0.44 3.04 10.48
N ASP A 67 0.84 3.30 10.72
CA ASP A 67 1.74 4.05 9.87
C ASP A 67 2.94 3.14 9.54
N PHE A 68 3.40 3.16 8.29
CA PHE A 68 4.50 2.29 7.83
C PHE A 68 5.77 3.08 7.54
N SER A 69 6.90 2.39 7.65
CA SER A 69 8.25 2.89 7.33
C SER A 69 8.69 4.11 8.18
N PRO A 70 8.90 3.95 9.50
CA PRO A 70 8.84 2.70 10.28
C PRO A 70 7.42 2.32 10.72
N LEU A 71 7.20 1.06 11.11
CA LEU A 71 5.92 0.62 11.66
C LEU A 71 5.64 1.35 12.98
N ARG A 72 4.53 2.08 13.02
CA ARG A 72 4.01 2.77 14.20
C ARG A 72 2.51 2.58 14.26
N PHE A 73 1.97 2.65 15.46
CA PHE A 73 0.53 2.54 15.64
C PHE A 73 0.03 3.41 16.78
N ARG A 74 -1.26 3.75 16.73
CA ARG A 74 -2.00 4.36 17.84
C ARG A 74 -3.43 3.85 17.85
N MET A 75 -3.98 3.72 19.06
CA MET A 75 -5.38 3.33 19.24
C MET A 75 -6.30 4.49 18.88
N ILE A 76 -7.35 4.18 18.12
CA ILE A 76 -8.42 5.09 17.75
C ILE A 76 -9.70 4.63 18.45
N THR A 77 -10.22 5.47 19.32
CA THR A 77 -11.53 5.25 19.93
C THR A 77 -12.62 5.57 18.90
N LEU A 78 -13.47 4.58 18.62
CA LEU A 78 -14.64 4.79 17.80
C LEU A 78 -15.76 5.43 18.63
N PRO A 79 -16.61 6.28 18.04
CA PRO A 79 -17.76 6.85 18.75
C PRO A 79 -18.68 5.74 19.27
N ALA A 80 -19.20 5.85 20.49
CA ALA A 80 -20.03 4.81 21.11
C ALA A 80 -21.33 4.50 20.33
N LEU A 81 -21.78 5.43 19.50
CA LEU A 81 -22.94 5.27 18.62
C LEU A 81 -22.61 4.63 17.26
N ALA A 82 -21.32 4.39 16.96
CA ALA A 82 -20.88 3.76 15.72
C ALA A 82 -20.86 2.23 15.87
N THR A 83 -21.59 1.54 14.99
CA THR A 83 -21.53 0.08 14.85
C THR A 83 -21.12 -0.28 13.43
N PHE A 84 -20.07 -1.08 13.29
CA PHE A 84 -19.62 -1.61 12.00
C PHE A 84 -20.24 -2.99 11.76
N THR A 85 -20.90 -3.17 10.61
CA THR A 85 -21.45 -4.47 10.20
C THR A 85 -20.71 -4.95 8.96
N VAL A 86 -20.17 -6.17 9.01
CA VAL A 86 -19.51 -6.80 7.87
C VAL A 86 -20.51 -7.70 7.15
N LEU A 87 -20.76 -7.43 5.87
CA LEU A 87 -21.59 -8.25 5.00
C LEU A 87 -20.73 -8.88 3.90
N HIS A 88 -20.68 -10.22 3.87
CA HIS A 88 -19.95 -10.95 2.84
C HIS A 88 -20.73 -10.93 1.51
N CYS A 89 -20.09 -10.54 0.41
CA CYS A 89 -20.75 -10.39 -0.90
C CYS A 89 -21.12 -11.71 -1.59
N GLY A 90 -20.60 -12.84 -1.10
CA GLY A 90 -20.85 -14.18 -1.65
C GLY A 90 -19.80 -14.65 -2.66
N GLU A 91 -18.87 -13.78 -3.07
CA GLU A 91 -17.82 -14.06 -4.04
C GLU A 91 -16.46 -14.31 -3.36
N THR A 92 -15.71 -15.30 -3.84
CA THR A 92 -14.36 -15.61 -3.35
C THR A 92 -13.31 -15.22 -4.39
N LEU A 93 -12.36 -14.38 -4.00
CA LEU A 93 -11.26 -13.94 -4.85
C LEU A 93 -9.92 -14.50 -4.37
N ASN A 94 -9.23 -15.22 -5.25
CA ASN A 94 -7.88 -15.70 -4.97
C ASN A 94 -6.84 -14.61 -5.29
N LYS A 95 -6.37 -13.92 -4.24
CA LYS A 95 -5.38 -12.84 -4.31
C LYS A 95 -4.05 -13.27 -4.96
N ALA A 96 -3.62 -14.52 -4.78
CA ALA A 96 -2.34 -15.02 -5.29
C ALA A 96 -2.38 -15.45 -6.77
N ALA A 97 -3.57 -15.71 -7.31
CA ALA A 97 -3.73 -16.23 -8.68
C ALA A 97 -3.92 -15.15 -9.75
N THR A 98 -4.09 -13.88 -9.38
CA THR A 98 -4.47 -12.80 -10.31
C THR A 98 -3.36 -11.77 -10.50
N SER A 99 -2.97 -11.51 -11.76
CA SER A 99 -1.89 -10.56 -12.12
C SER A 99 -2.23 -9.10 -11.79
N HIS A 100 -3.50 -8.82 -11.51
CA HIS A 100 -4.02 -7.48 -11.33
C HIS A 100 -3.40 -6.73 -10.16
N TYR A 101 -2.97 -7.40 -9.09
CA TYR A 101 -2.35 -6.73 -7.96
C TYR A 101 -0.98 -6.11 -8.34
N ASN A 102 -0.14 -6.91 -9.01
CA ASN A 102 1.22 -6.50 -9.38
C ASN A 102 1.22 -5.36 -10.40
N GLU A 103 0.31 -5.39 -11.37
CA GLU A 103 0.16 -4.31 -12.37
C GLU A 103 -0.01 -2.94 -11.71
N ARG A 104 -0.76 -2.87 -10.62
CA ARG A 104 -1.13 -1.61 -9.96
C ARG A 104 0.04 -1.06 -9.14
N VAL A 105 0.85 -1.94 -8.54
CA VAL A 105 2.12 -1.56 -7.90
C VAL A 105 3.04 -0.91 -8.94
N MET A 106 3.12 -1.48 -10.15
CA MET A 106 3.93 -0.92 -11.24
C MET A 106 3.39 0.46 -11.68
N GLU A 107 2.08 0.60 -11.84
CA GLU A 107 1.45 1.88 -12.18
C GLU A 107 1.73 2.98 -11.15
N GLY A 108 1.68 2.65 -9.85
CA GLY A 108 2.02 3.59 -8.78
C GLY A 108 3.49 4.04 -8.84
N ARG A 109 4.42 3.12 -9.09
CA ARG A 109 5.85 3.43 -9.26
C ARG A 109 6.11 4.34 -10.45
N LEU A 110 5.51 4.02 -11.61
CA LEU A 110 5.62 4.82 -12.82
C LEU A 110 5.07 6.24 -12.62
N ALA A 111 3.89 6.34 -12.01
CA ALA A 111 3.28 7.63 -11.67
C ALA A 111 4.20 8.43 -10.73
N GLY A 112 4.77 7.79 -9.71
CA GLY A 112 5.73 8.40 -8.78
C GLY A 112 6.96 8.98 -9.47
N LYS A 113 7.61 8.21 -10.37
CA LYS A 113 8.76 8.72 -11.15
C LYS A 113 8.38 9.90 -12.04
N LEU A 114 7.20 9.89 -12.66
CA LEU A 114 6.72 11.03 -13.45
C LEU A 114 6.51 12.28 -12.59
N LEU A 115 5.94 12.15 -11.39
CA LEU A 115 5.78 13.27 -10.46
C LEU A 115 7.13 13.86 -10.03
N LEU A 116 8.12 13.01 -9.72
CA LEU A 116 9.49 13.45 -9.42
C LEU A 116 10.13 14.18 -10.62
N LYS A 117 10.00 13.62 -11.83
CA LYS A 117 10.52 14.22 -13.07
C LYS A 117 9.94 15.60 -13.33
N LYS A 118 8.61 15.74 -13.23
CA LYS A 118 7.90 17.01 -13.43
C LYS A 118 8.30 18.06 -12.40
N SER A 119 8.57 17.62 -11.18
CA SER A 119 9.05 18.47 -10.08
C SER A 119 10.55 18.72 -10.10
N LYS A 120 11.26 18.23 -11.14
CA LYS A 120 12.72 18.34 -11.29
C LYS A 120 13.49 17.80 -10.08
N THR A 121 12.93 16.81 -9.39
CA THR A 121 13.51 16.14 -8.23
C THR A 121 14.22 14.86 -8.67
N SER A 122 15.20 14.39 -7.89
CA SER A 122 15.93 13.15 -8.17
C SER A 122 14.96 11.98 -8.39
N LEU A 123 15.19 11.20 -9.44
CA LEU A 123 14.42 9.98 -9.70
C LEU A 123 14.89 8.82 -8.82
N ASN A 124 16.02 8.94 -8.12
CA ASN A 124 16.65 7.86 -7.34
C ASN A 124 16.10 7.75 -5.92
N VAL A 125 14.80 8.01 -5.72
CA VAL A 125 14.11 7.78 -4.45
C VAL A 125 13.92 6.27 -4.26
N LYS A 126 14.42 5.75 -3.14
CA LYS A 126 14.34 4.33 -2.75
C LYS A 126 14.01 4.21 -1.25
N PRO A 127 13.05 3.35 -0.84
CA PRO A 127 12.13 2.60 -1.70
C PRO A 127 11.26 3.54 -2.57
N LEU A 128 10.60 2.98 -3.58
CA LEU A 128 9.79 3.77 -4.52
C LEU A 128 8.30 3.48 -4.31
N ARG A 129 7.76 4.03 -3.22
CA ARG A 129 6.33 4.13 -2.95
C ARG A 129 5.87 5.56 -3.23
N LEU A 130 4.55 5.74 -3.35
CA LEU A 130 3.98 7.08 -3.55
C LEU A 130 4.17 7.99 -2.32
N LYS A 131 4.21 7.42 -1.12
CA LYS A 131 4.65 8.10 0.11
C LYS A 131 6.07 8.68 -0.02
N ASP A 132 7.04 7.86 -0.44
CA ASP A 132 8.43 8.31 -0.56
C ASP A 132 8.56 9.48 -1.56
N VAL A 133 7.72 9.50 -2.59
CA VAL A 133 7.61 10.63 -3.53
C VAL A 133 7.05 11.88 -2.86
N GLN A 134 6.00 11.75 -2.04
CA GLN A 134 5.46 12.87 -1.28
C GLN A 134 6.52 13.47 -0.34
N GLU A 135 7.23 12.62 0.41
CA GLU A 135 8.28 13.03 1.34
C GLU A 135 9.43 13.72 0.61
N ALA A 136 9.89 13.16 -0.52
CA ALA A 136 10.94 13.75 -1.34
C ALA A 136 10.56 15.13 -1.93
N LEU A 137 9.27 15.35 -2.19
CA LEU A 137 8.75 16.63 -2.69
C LEU A 137 8.40 17.61 -1.57
N GLY A 138 8.33 17.16 -0.30
CA GLY A 138 7.97 18.00 0.84
C GLY A 138 6.55 18.56 0.75
N LYS A 139 5.60 17.80 0.18
CA LYS A 139 4.24 18.26 -0.10
C LYS A 139 3.19 17.61 0.79
N THR A 140 2.10 18.33 1.01
CA THR A 140 0.88 17.82 1.65
C THR A 140 0.15 16.82 0.75
N LEU A 141 -0.74 16.01 1.31
CA LEU A 141 -1.52 15.04 0.54
C LEU A 141 -2.46 15.74 -0.46
N GLU A 142 -3.00 16.89 -0.07
CA GLU A 142 -3.84 17.75 -0.90
C GLU A 142 -3.07 18.24 -2.14
N GLU A 143 -1.87 18.79 -1.94
CA GLU A 143 -0.99 19.19 -3.05
C GLU A 143 -0.61 17.99 -3.93
N MET A 144 -0.38 16.82 -3.35
CA MET A 144 -0.09 15.61 -4.13
C MET A 144 -1.29 15.15 -4.97
N VAL A 145 -2.51 15.27 -4.45
CA VAL A 145 -3.75 15.00 -5.20
C VAL A 145 -3.89 15.96 -6.38
N GLU A 146 -3.63 17.25 -6.19
CA GLU A 146 -3.64 18.25 -7.27
C GLU A 146 -2.56 17.98 -8.32
N MET A 147 -1.35 17.61 -7.88
CA MET A 147 -0.25 17.27 -8.78
C MET A 147 -0.55 16.06 -9.67
N CYS A 148 -1.43 15.15 -9.23
CA CYS A 148 -1.83 14.01 -10.05
C CYS A 148 -2.49 14.44 -11.36
N ASP A 149 -3.16 15.59 -11.41
CA ASP A 149 -3.82 16.08 -12.62
C ASP A 149 -2.82 16.41 -13.75
N THR A 150 -1.54 16.61 -13.39
CA THR A 150 -0.45 16.80 -14.35
C THR A 150 0.03 15.52 -15.03
N LEU A 151 -0.35 14.35 -14.50
CA LEU A 151 -0.04 13.04 -15.07
C LEU A 151 -0.97 12.72 -16.23
N PRO A 152 -0.54 11.94 -17.24
CA PRO A 152 -1.47 11.40 -18.23
C PRO A 152 -2.41 10.38 -17.57
N ASP A 153 -3.65 10.28 -18.07
CA ASP A 153 -4.60 9.27 -17.59
C ASP A 153 -4.05 7.86 -17.81
N GLN A 154 -3.54 7.64 -19.01
CA GLN A 154 -2.98 6.40 -19.48
C GLN A 154 -1.73 6.67 -20.31
N ALA A 155 -0.74 5.78 -20.22
CA ALA A 155 0.45 5.83 -21.06
C ALA A 155 0.91 4.41 -21.41
N THR A 156 1.34 4.23 -22.65
CA THR A 156 2.02 3.02 -23.11
C THR A 156 3.46 2.99 -22.61
N ARG A 157 4.09 1.81 -22.69
CA ARG A 157 5.50 1.66 -22.38
C ARG A 157 6.39 2.60 -23.22
N ALA A 158 6.11 2.76 -24.51
CA ALA A 158 6.92 3.60 -25.40
C ALA A 158 6.88 5.08 -24.98
N GLU A 159 5.70 5.61 -24.68
CA GLU A 159 5.53 6.99 -24.19
C GLU A 159 6.23 7.19 -22.83
N LEU A 160 6.16 6.20 -21.95
CA LEU A 160 6.87 6.25 -20.66
C LEU A 160 8.39 6.23 -20.82
N GLU A 161 8.92 5.44 -21.75
CA GLU A 161 10.35 5.39 -22.05
C GLU A 161 10.86 6.73 -22.62
N GLU A 162 10.03 7.45 -23.36
CA GLU A 162 10.32 8.81 -23.81
C GLU A 162 10.34 9.83 -22.66
N LEU A 163 9.43 9.69 -21.69
CA LEU A 163 9.30 10.61 -20.56
C LEU A 163 10.33 10.36 -19.42
N LEU A 164 10.71 9.09 -19.17
CA LEU A 164 11.48 8.67 -17.99
C LEU A 164 12.81 7.96 -18.30
N THR A 165 13.08 7.63 -19.56
CA THR A 165 14.13 6.69 -20.03
C THR A 165 13.78 5.20 -19.84
N LYS A 166 14.42 4.35 -20.65
CA LYS A 166 14.21 2.90 -20.66
C LYS A 166 14.63 2.23 -19.36
N GLU A 167 15.70 2.73 -18.75
CA GLU A 167 16.28 2.19 -17.52
C GLU A 167 15.32 2.38 -16.35
N VAL A 168 14.75 3.58 -16.21
CA VAL A 168 13.80 3.91 -15.14
C VAL A 168 12.49 3.13 -15.30
N VAL A 169 11.98 3.02 -16.52
CA VAL A 169 10.76 2.23 -16.80
C VAL A 169 11.00 0.76 -16.50
N SER A 170 12.15 0.20 -16.90
CA SER A 170 12.50 -1.18 -16.60
C SER A 170 12.61 -1.42 -15.09
N GLU A 171 13.24 -0.52 -14.33
CA GLU A 171 13.31 -0.61 -12.86
C GLU A 171 11.90 -0.65 -12.24
N CYS A 172 10.98 0.16 -12.74
CA CYS A 172 9.61 0.20 -12.24
C CYS A 172 8.85 -1.10 -12.51
N LEU A 173 9.07 -1.73 -13.67
CA LEU A 173 8.34 -2.92 -14.14
C LEU A 173 8.89 -4.25 -13.62
N SER A 174 10.16 -4.33 -13.23
CA SER A 174 10.80 -5.58 -12.80
C SER A 174 11.50 -5.44 -11.45
N PRO A 175 10.77 -5.57 -10.33
CA PRO A 175 11.42 -5.60 -9.02
C PRO A 175 12.26 -6.87 -8.77
N ASN A 176 11.95 -8.01 -9.42
CA ASN A 176 12.68 -9.27 -9.25
C ASN A 176 12.89 -10.02 -10.59
N ALA A 177 14.10 -10.56 -10.80
CA ALA A 177 14.57 -11.16 -12.06
C ALA A 177 13.71 -12.32 -12.61
N GLN A 178 12.90 -12.99 -11.78
CA GLN A 178 12.02 -14.09 -12.19
C GLN A 178 10.73 -13.64 -12.91
N GLN A 179 10.35 -12.35 -12.82
CA GLN A 179 9.06 -11.84 -13.34
C GLN A 179 9.12 -11.35 -14.79
N SER A 180 10.28 -11.48 -15.44
CA SER A 180 10.54 -11.02 -16.81
C SER A 180 9.71 -11.71 -17.90
N LYS A 181 9.07 -12.85 -17.60
CA LYS A 181 8.38 -13.66 -18.62
C LYS A 181 6.94 -13.23 -18.96
N PHE A 182 6.28 -12.41 -18.15
CA PHE A 182 4.83 -12.13 -18.34
C PHE A 182 4.49 -10.70 -18.79
N LEU A 183 5.42 -9.75 -18.72
CA LEU A 183 5.15 -8.32 -18.91
C LEU A 183 5.59 -7.76 -20.29
N VAL A 184 5.88 -8.63 -21.26
CA VAL A 184 6.41 -8.25 -22.58
C VAL A 184 5.30 -8.26 -23.64
N LYS A 185 4.24 -7.46 -23.43
CA LYS A 185 3.42 -6.99 -24.55
C LYS A 185 3.54 -5.47 -24.60
N SER A 186 4.20 -4.97 -25.63
CA SER A 186 4.42 -3.54 -25.91
C SER A 186 3.11 -2.73 -26.06
N SER A 187 1.96 -3.42 -26.12
CA SER A 187 0.62 -2.85 -26.24
C SER A 187 -0.11 -2.64 -24.89
N MET A 188 0.54 -2.87 -23.75
CA MET A 188 -0.06 -2.59 -22.45
C MET A 188 -0.03 -1.10 -22.13
N SER A 189 -1.21 -0.57 -21.77
CA SER A 189 -1.42 0.80 -21.30
C SER A 189 -1.51 0.81 -19.77
N PHE A 190 -0.78 1.72 -19.14
CA PHE A 190 -0.72 1.89 -17.70
C PHE A 190 -1.59 3.06 -17.27
N LYS A 191 -2.53 2.86 -16.33
CA LYS A 191 -3.33 3.94 -15.75
C LYS A 191 -2.52 4.66 -14.67
N LEU A 192 -2.17 5.92 -14.88
CA LEU A 192 -1.24 6.63 -13.97
C LEU A 192 -1.96 7.63 -13.08
N ARG A 193 -2.63 8.62 -13.69
CA ARG A 193 -3.36 9.68 -12.96
C ARG A 193 -4.33 9.11 -11.94
N SER A 194 -5.24 8.24 -12.39
CA SER A 194 -6.29 7.70 -11.53
C SER A 194 -5.69 6.93 -10.34
N ARG A 195 -4.58 6.20 -10.55
CA ARG A 195 -3.94 5.38 -9.52
C ARG A 195 -3.27 6.23 -8.45
N ALA A 196 -2.42 7.16 -8.86
CA ALA A 196 -1.76 8.05 -7.93
C ALA A 196 -2.78 8.89 -7.14
N ARG A 197 -3.78 9.43 -7.85
CA ARG A 197 -4.86 10.22 -7.23
C ARG A 197 -5.63 9.40 -6.21
N HIS A 198 -5.97 8.14 -6.54
CA HIS A 198 -6.64 7.25 -5.60
C HIS A 198 -5.81 7.07 -4.33
N VAL A 199 -4.53 6.71 -4.43
CA VAL A 199 -3.65 6.47 -3.28
C VAL A 199 -3.54 7.70 -2.38
N TYR A 200 -3.20 8.87 -2.94
CA TYR A 200 -3.08 10.09 -2.12
C TYR A 200 -4.42 10.53 -1.53
N SER A 201 -5.53 10.36 -2.26
CA SER A 201 -6.84 10.69 -1.73
C SER A 201 -7.32 9.71 -0.65
N GLU A 202 -6.92 8.43 -0.72
CA GLU A 202 -7.23 7.44 0.31
C GLU A 202 -6.42 7.71 1.57
N ALA A 203 -5.13 8.03 1.44
CA ALA A 203 -4.30 8.51 2.53
C ALA A 203 -4.95 9.69 3.27
N LEU A 204 -5.46 10.66 2.51
CA LEU A 204 -6.13 11.83 3.06
C LEU A 204 -7.42 11.44 3.79
N ARG A 205 -8.23 10.55 3.19
CA ARG A 205 -9.46 10.05 3.81
C ARG A 205 -9.19 9.33 5.13
N VAL A 206 -8.09 8.59 5.26
CA VAL A 206 -7.71 7.94 6.52
C VAL A 206 -7.47 8.98 7.62
N SER A 207 -6.70 10.04 7.35
CA SER A 207 -6.50 11.13 8.32
C SER A 207 -7.80 11.86 8.65
N GLN A 208 -8.65 12.13 7.65
CA GLN A 208 -9.96 12.75 7.87
C GLN A 208 -10.89 11.86 8.69
N PHE A 209 -10.86 10.54 8.49
CA PHE A 209 -11.68 9.59 9.22
C PHE A 209 -11.25 9.52 10.69
N GLU A 210 -9.95 9.56 10.96
CA GLU A 210 -9.43 9.66 12.33
C GLU A 210 -9.94 10.92 13.05
N GLU A 211 -9.92 12.08 12.38
CA GLU A 211 -10.45 13.32 12.95
C GLU A 211 -11.98 13.26 13.15
N ALA A 212 -12.72 12.64 12.22
CA ALA A 212 -14.15 12.42 12.37
C ALA A 212 -14.49 11.51 13.56
N CYS A 213 -13.68 10.45 13.80
CA CYS A 213 -13.80 9.62 14.99
C CYS A 213 -13.60 10.44 16.28
N LYS A 214 -12.56 11.29 16.33
CA LYS A 214 -12.28 12.17 17.47
C LYS A 214 -13.42 13.16 17.73
N ALA A 215 -14.03 13.68 16.66
CA ALA A 215 -15.15 14.60 16.73
C ALA A 215 -16.50 13.93 17.04
N GLY A 216 -16.59 12.59 16.95
CA GLY A 216 -17.88 11.88 17.06
C GLY A 216 -18.81 12.09 15.87
N ASP A 217 -18.28 12.53 14.71
CA ASP A 217 -19.08 12.88 13.54
C ASP A 217 -19.37 11.65 12.66
N LEU A 218 -20.45 10.95 12.99
CA LEU A 218 -20.89 9.76 12.26
C LEU A 218 -21.25 10.05 10.80
N ALA A 219 -21.76 11.25 10.50
CA ALA A 219 -22.15 11.62 9.15
C ALA A 219 -20.92 11.77 8.26
N GLU A 220 -19.87 12.42 8.77
CA GLU A 220 -18.60 12.55 8.07
C GLU A 220 -17.88 11.20 7.93
N MET A 221 -17.86 10.37 8.98
CA MET A 221 -17.33 9.00 8.89
C MET A 221 -18.00 8.21 7.76
N GLY A 222 -19.35 8.24 7.70
CA GLY A 222 -20.12 7.58 6.64
C GLY A 222 -19.85 8.16 5.25
N ARG A 223 -19.75 9.49 5.12
CA ARG A 223 -19.41 10.16 3.87
C ARG A 223 -18.03 9.73 3.35
N LEU A 224 -17.03 9.65 4.24
CA LEU A 224 -15.66 9.23 3.91
C LEU A 224 -15.60 7.76 3.48
N MET A 225 -16.31 6.85 4.17
CA MET A 225 -16.40 5.45 3.79
C MET A 225 -17.06 5.27 2.41
N ASN A 226 -18.14 6.00 2.13
CA ASN A 226 -18.80 5.98 0.82
C ASN A 226 -17.88 6.52 -0.28
N ALA A 227 -17.13 7.60 -0.01
CA ALA A 227 -16.17 8.15 -0.96
C ALA A 227 -14.98 7.19 -1.23
N SER A 228 -14.51 6.47 -0.21
CA SER A 228 -13.50 5.40 -0.39
C SER A 228 -14.06 4.27 -1.27
N HIS A 229 -15.28 3.81 -1.02
CA HIS A 229 -15.93 2.79 -1.83
C HIS A 229 -16.12 3.22 -3.29
N GLU A 230 -16.58 4.44 -3.53
CA GLU A 230 -16.74 4.99 -4.88
C GLU A 230 -15.38 5.11 -5.61
N SER A 231 -14.34 5.56 -4.90
CA SER A 231 -12.99 5.62 -5.43
C SER A 231 -12.47 4.23 -5.80
N CYS A 232 -12.71 3.22 -4.96
CA CYS A 232 -12.37 1.84 -5.26
C CYS A 232 -13.15 1.34 -6.48
N SER A 233 -14.48 1.40 -6.47
CA SER A 233 -15.31 0.94 -7.58
C SER A 233 -14.89 1.50 -8.95
N LYS A 234 -14.57 2.80 -9.01
CA LYS A 234 -14.20 3.48 -10.27
C LYS A 234 -12.73 3.30 -10.66
N VAL A 235 -11.85 3.14 -9.67
CA VAL A 235 -10.40 3.11 -9.88
C VAL A 235 -9.84 1.75 -9.50
N CYS A 236 -9.97 1.33 -8.24
CA CYS A 236 -9.38 0.11 -7.67
C CYS A 236 -10.34 -1.07 -7.56
N ALA A 237 -10.10 -2.11 -8.36
CA ALA A 237 -10.67 -3.41 -8.04
C ALA A 237 -10.13 -3.98 -6.71
N PHE A 238 -8.97 -3.55 -6.15
CA PHE A 238 -8.46 -3.98 -4.83
C PHE A 238 -7.56 -2.92 -4.15
N GLN A 239 -7.61 -2.84 -2.81
CA GLN A 239 -7.03 -1.83 -1.91
C GLN A 239 -5.48 -1.81 -1.84
N PHE A 240 -4.93 -0.60 -1.70
CA PHE A 240 -3.51 -0.29 -1.46
C PHE A 240 -3.35 0.36 -0.09
N PHE A 241 -2.78 -0.31 0.92
CA PHE A 241 -2.51 0.31 2.22
C PHE A 241 -1.02 0.50 2.54
N GLU A 242 -0.10 0.03 1.69
CA GLU A 242 1.35 0.18 1.91
C GLU A 242 2.02 1.31 1.09
N ASN A 243 1.23 2.11 0.36
CA ASN A 243 1.75 3.25 -0.42
C ASN A 243 1.50 4.61 0.25
N VAL A 244 1.10 4.60 1.52
CA VAL A 244 0.80 5.77 2.37
C VAL A 244 1.68 5.75 3.62
#